data_AF-A0A7X7BU70-F1
#
_entry.id   AF-A0A7X7BU70-F1
#
_cell.length_a   1.000
_cell.length_b   1.000
_cell.length_c   1.000
_cell.angle_alpha   90.00
_cell.angle_beta   90.00
_cell.angle_gamma   90.00
#
_symmetry.space_group_name_H-M   'P 1'
#
loop_
_entity.id
_entity.type
_entity.pdbx_description
1 polymer ?
#
loop_
_entity_poly.entity_id
_entity_poly.type
_entity_poly.pdbx_seq_one_letter_code
_entity_poly.pdbx_strand_id
1 'polypeptide(L)' 'MSKATTLHVNDQRKRKLDRLALEVSYKSGKMITWTELVNYTLDNYLDDAVKDLIHSTDKKE' A
#
# COMPACT_ATOMS: atom_id res chain seq x y z
N MET A 1 6.49 -6.93 21.00
CA MET A 1 5.74 -7.75 20.02
C MET A 1 4.87 -6.83 19.20
N SER A 2 5.10 -6.73 17.89
CA SER A 2 4.18 -6.01 16.99
C SER A 2 2.89 -6.84 16.85
N LYS A 3 1.74 -6.22 17.11
CA LYS A 3 0.45 -6.88 16.89
C LYS A 3 0.12 -6.80 15.39
N ALA A 4 -0.04 -7.95 14.75
CA ALA A 4 -0.54 -8.00 13.38
C ALA A 4 -2.05 -7.73 13.38
N THR A 5 -2.51 -6.94 12.41
CA THR A 5 -3.93 -6.61 12.22
C THR A 5 -4.37 -7.09 10.83
N THR A 6 -5.62 -7.51 10.71
CA THR A 6 -6.21 -7.94 9.43
C THR A 6 -6.67 -6.72 8.63
N LEU A 7 -6.17 -6.56 7.41
CA LEU A 7 -6.69 -5.59 6.44
C LEU A 7 -7.62 -6.31 5.46
N HIS A 8 -8.84 -5.79 5.29
CA HIS A 8 -9.73 -6.30 4.25
C HIS A 8 -9.28 -5.77 2.87
N VAL A 9 -8.89 -6.69 1.99
CA VAL A 9 -8.46 -6.40 0.62
C VAL A 9 -9.26 -7.29 -0.32
N ASN A 10 -9.97 -6.70 -1.27
CA ASN A 10 -10.69 -7.48 -2.27
C ASN A 10 -9.73 -8.18 -3.25
N ASP A 11 -10.20 -9.21 -3.94
CA ASP A 11 -9.37 -10.02 -4.82
C ASP A 11 -8.70 -9.22 -5.94
N GLN A 12 -9.39 -8.21 -6.49
CA GLN A 12 -8.83 -7.39 -7.55
C GLN A 12 -7.65 -6.55 -7.06
N ARG A 13 -7.78 -5.94 -5.89
CA ARG A 13 -6.72 -5.13 -5.26
C ARG A 13 -5.56 -6.03 -4.84
N LYS A 14 -5.84 -7.22 -4.31
CA LYS A 14 -4.81 -8.21 -3.98
C LYS A 14 -3.99 -8.62 -5.21
N ARG A 15 -4.66 -9.02 -6.31
CA ARG A 15 -3.98 -9.35 -7.57
C ARG A 15 -3.14 -8.20 -8.15
N LYS A 16 -3.58 -6.96 -7.95
CA LYS A 16 -2.81 -5.77 -8.35
C LYS A 16 -1.55 -5.63 -7.50
N LEU A 17 -1.67 -5.77 -6.19
CA LEU A 17 -0.53 -5.71 -5.26
C LEU A 17 0.47 -6.83 -5.55
N ASP A 18 0.02 -8.05 -5.81
CA ASP A 18 0.89 -9.18 -6.17
C ASP A 18 1.69 -8.87 -7.46
N ARG A 19 1.02 -8.32 -8.49
CA ARG A 19 1.70 -7.92 -9.74
C ARG A 19 2.75 -6.83 -9.52
N LEU A 20 2.41 -5.81 -8.74
CA LEU A 20 3.34 -4.72 -8.44
C LEU A 20 4.53 -5.21 -7.60
N ALA A 21 4.28 -6.09 -6.63
CA ALA A 21 5.33 -6.70 -5.83
C ALA A 21 6.28 -7.54 -6.70
N LEU A 22 5.75 -8.31 -7.66
CA LEU A 22 6.57 -9.03 -8.65
C LEU A 22 7.42 -8.09 -9.52
N GLU A 23 6.84 -6.98 -10.00
CA GLU A 23 7.57 -6.00 -10.80
C GLU A 23 8.71 -5.35 -10.02
N VAL A 24 8.44 -4.92 -8.78
CA VAL A 24 9.46 -4.39 -7.87
C VAL A 24 10.52 -5.45 -7.58
N SER A 25 10.11 -6.71 -7.41
CA SER A 25 11.04 -7.79 -7.16
C SER A 25 12.00 -8.02 -8.33
N TYR A 26 11.46 -8.02 -9.54
CA TYR A 26 12.21 -8.17 -10.76
C TYR A 26 13.23 -7.04 -10.95
N LYS A 27 12.81 -5.78 -10.69
CA LYS A 27 13.69 -4.60 -10.84
C LYS A 27 14.73 -4.47 -9.73
N SER A 28 14.39 -4.82 -8.50
CA SER A 28 15.28 -4.68 -7.33
C SER A 28 16.20 -5.89 -7.13
N GLY A 29 15.92 -7.02 -7.79
CA GLY A 29 16.62 -8.28 -7.59
C GLY A 29 16.32 -8.94 -6.23
N LYS A 30 15.36 -8.42 -5.47
CA LYS A 30 14.94 -8.95 -4.16
C LYS A 30 13.51 -9.44 -4.24
N MET A 31 13.20 -10.60 -3.67
CA MET A 31 11.83 -11.08 -3.59
C MET A 31 11.04 -10.23 -2.58
N ILE A 32 10.13 -9.41 -3.07
CA ILE A 32 9.23 -8.56 -2.29
C ILE A 32 7.84 -9.19 -2.28
N THR A 33 7.23 -9.28 -1.10
CA THR A 33 5.85 -9.74 -0.94
C THR A 33 4.85 -8.59 -1.06
N TRP A 34 3.60 -8.88 -1.42
CA TRP A 34 2.54 -7.87 -1.45
C TRP A 34 2.33 -7.21 -0.07
N THR A 35 2.49 -7.96 1.03
CA THR A 35 2.41 -7.44 2.40
C THR A 35 3.51 -6.43 2.68
N GLU A 36 4.74 -6.72 2.26
CA GLU A 36 5.89 -5.84 2.44
C GLU A 36 5.75 -4.56 1.61
N LEU A 37 5.24 -4.68 0.38
CA LEU A 37 4.90 -3.53 -0.45
C LEU A 37 3.83 -2.64 0.22
N VAL A 38 2.79 -3.23 0.80
CA VAL A 38 1.76 -2.49 1.53
C VAL A 38 2.35 -1.79 2.75
N ASN A 39 3.12 -2.49 3.57
CA ASN A 39 3.75 -1.90 4.76
C ASN A 39 4.68 -0.75 4.40
N TYR A 40 5.53 -0.92 3.38
CA TYR A 40 6.39 0.17 2.88
C TYR A 40 5.56 1.37 2.45
N THR A 41 4.42 1.14 1.80
CA THR A 41 3.52 2.23 1.38
C THR A 41 2.92 2.95 2.58
N LEU A 42 2.49 2.21 3.59
CA LEU A 42 1.94 2.78 4.83
C LEU A 42 3.01 3.59 5.59
N ASP A 43 4.23 3.07 5.69
CA ASP A 43 5.28 3.73 6.46
C ASP A 43 5.81 5.00 5.78
N ASN A 44 5.81 5.06 4.44
CA ASN A 44 6.42 6.17 3.70
C ASN A 44 5.42 7.17 3.09
N TYR A 45 4.18 6.75 2.84
CA TYR A 45 3.20 7.58 2.10
C TYR A 45 1.89 7.82 2.84
N LEU A 46 1.74 7.34 4.08
CA LEU A 46 0.51 7.55 4.85
C LEU A 46 0.25 9.03 5.14
N ASP A 47 1.29 9.80 5.49
CA ASP A 47 1.15 11.23 5.80
C ASP A 47 0.64 12.04 4.61
N ASP A 48 1.12 11.72 3.41
CA ASP A 48 0.67 12.38 2.19
C ASP A 48 -0.74 11.93 1.80
N ALA A 49 -1.06 10.64 1.97
CA ALA A 49 -2.42 10.14 1.79
C ALA A 49 -3.44 10.81 2.73
N VAL A 50 -3.05 11.11 3.98
CA VAL A 50 -3.91 11.83 4.93
C VAL A 50 -4.15 13.26 4.46
N LYS A 51 -3.09 13.97 4.03
CA LYS A 51 -3.23 15.35 3.52
C LYS A 51 -4.14 15.39 2.30
N ASP A 52 -3.96 14.48 1.36
CA ASP A 52 -4.79 14.39 0.16
C ASP A 52 -6.25 14.10 0.51
N LEU A 53 -6.49 13.22 1.47
CA LEU A 53 -7.85 12.92 1.94
C LEU A 53 -8.52 14.15 2.54
N ILE A 54 -7.85 14.88 3.42
CA ILE A 54 -8.37 16.12 4.03
C ILE A 54 -8.71 17.15 2.95
N HIS A 55 -7.78 17.41 2.03
CA HIS A 55 -8.01 18.35 0.92
C HIS A 55 -9.11 17.89 -0.03
N SER A 56 -9.26 16.58 -0.24
CA SER A 56 -10.33 16.03 -1.08
C SER A 56 -11.71 16.17 -0.43
N THR A 57 -11.78 16.12 0.90
CA THR A 57 -13.02 16.34 1.65
C THR A 57 -13.40 17.81 1.71
N ASP A 58 -12.42 18.73 1.71
CA ASP A 58 -12.65 20.18 1.68
C ASP A 58 -13.11 20.69 0.30
N LYS A 59 -12.86 19.96 -0.80
CA LYS A 59 -13.33 20.33 -2.15
C LYS A 59 -14.83 20.04 -2.40
N LYS A 60 -15.64 19.95 -1.35
CA LYS A 60 -17.10 19.98 -1.47
C LYS A 60 -17.62 21.41 -1.25
N GLU A 61 -17.24 22.34 -2.12
CA GLU A 61 -17.94 23.62 -2.35
C GLU A 61 -17.88 23.99 -3.83
#